data_AF-A0A2V6JIU2-F1
#
_entry.id   AF-A0A2V6JIU2-F1
#
_cell.length_a   1.000
_cell.length_b   1.000
_cell.length_c   1.000
_cell.angle_alpha   90.00
_cell.angle_beta   90.00
_cell.angle_gamma   90.00
#
_symmetry.space_group_name_H-M   'P 1'
#
loop_
_entity.id
_entity.type
_entity.pdbx_description
1 polymer ?
#
loop_
_entity_poly.entity_id
_entity_poly.type
_entity_poly.pdbx_seq_one_letter_code
_entity_poly.pdbx_strand_id
1 'polypeptide(L)'
;MSEESIITGLLVPKDGARLRLDQFLARELPKFSRSRLQQLIRNEFVTLNGAAARPRDLVRTGDRIEINEPSPDKIDNRPEAIPLEVLYEDEDLIVINKPAGLVVHPGAGHREHTLVNALLHHF
;
A
#
# COMPACT_ATOMS: atom_id res chain seq x y z
N MET A 1 12.49 9.36 12.44
CA MET A 1 11.93 8.48 13.49
C MET A 1 11.25 7.34 12.75
N SER A 2 11.79 6.13 12.84
CA SER A 2 11.27 4.93 12.16
C SER A 2 9.87 4.63 12.69
N GLU A 3 8.85 4.82 11.85
CA GLU A 3 7.46 4.50 12.17
C GLU A 3 7.31 2.99 12.39
N GLU A 4 6.54 2.61 13.42
CA GLU A 4 6.36 1.24 13.88
C GLU A 4 5.66 0.40 12.81
N SER A 5 6.33 -0.66 12.35
CA SER A 5 5.69 -1.68 11.52
C SER A 5 4.65 -2.47 12.32
N ILE A 6 3.59 -2.91 11.65
CA ILE A 6 2.59 -3.79 12.27
C ILE A 6 3.11 -5.23 12.19
N ILE A 7 3.34 -5.83 13.35
CA ILE A 7 3.70 -7.25 13.45
C ILE A 7 2.44 -8.08 13.63
N THR A 8 2.13 -8.92 12.65
CA THR A 8 1.05 -9.92 12.73
C THR A 8 1.65 -11.32 12.83
N GLY A 9 1.40 -12.02 13.94
CA GLY A 9 1.81 -13.41 14.14
C GLY A 9 0.64 -14.37 13.85
N LEU A 10 0.89 -15.39 13.05
CA LEU A 10 -0.07 -16.46 12.73
C LEU A 10 0.54 -17.82 13.06
N LEU A 11 -0.27 -18.71 13.64
CA LEU A 11 0.07 -20.12 13.83
C LEU A 11 -0.77 -20.96 12.88
N VAL A 12 -0.14 -21.84 12.11
CA VAL A 12 -0.85 -22.66 11.13
C VAL A 12 -1.65 -23.76 11.85
N PRO A 13 -3.00 -23.76 11.76
CA PRO A 13 -3.83 -24.80 12.38
C PRO A 13 -3.76 -26.11 11.60
N LYS A 14 -4.28 -27.20 12.18
CA LYS A 14 -4.30 -28.53 11.55
C LYS A 14 -4.94 -28.54 10.15
N ASP A 15 -6.00 -27.74 9.97
CA ASP A 15 -6.77 -27.66 8.72
C ASP A 15 -6.20 -26.64 7.71
N GLY A 16 -5.07 -26.01 8.06
CA GLY A 16 -4.30 -25.13 7.16
C GLY A 16 -3.10 -25.81 6.49
N ALA A 17 -2.73 -27.01 6.94
CA ALA A 17 -1.54 -27.71 6.45
C ALA A 17 -1.64 -28.07 4.96
N ARG A 18 -0.48 -28.06 4.28
CA ARG A 18 -0.29 -28.34 2.84
C ARG A 18 -0.82 -27.28 1.87
N LEU A 19 -1.29 -26.14 2.37
CA LEU A 19 -1.51 -24.97 1.52
C LEU A 19 -0.17 -24.30 1.17
N ARG A 20 -0.14 -23.61 0.03
CA ARG A 20 0.92 -22.65 -0.24
C ARG A 20 0.77 -21.47 0.71
N LEU A 21 1.88 -20.87 1.12
CA LEU A 21 1.91 -19.73 2.04
C LEU A 21 1.04 -18.57 1.51
N ASP A 22 1.13 -18.24 0.22
CA ASP A 22 0.32 -17.17 -0.37
C ASP A 22 -1.19 -17.45 -0.28
N GLN A 23 -1.61 -18.69 -0.51
CA GLN A 23 -3.01 -19.12 -0.37
C GLN A 23 -3.47 -19.14 1.08
N PHE A 24 -2.62 -19.65 1.98
CA PHE A 24 -2.89 -19.67 3.42
C PHE A 24 -3.10 -18.25 3.93
N LEU A 25 -2.18 -17.33 3.64
CA LEU A 25 -2.30 -15.93 4.06
C LEU A 25 -3.52 -15.23 3.45
N ALA A 26 -3.84 -15.47 2.18
CA ALA A 26 -5.02 -14.88 1.56
C ALA A 26 -6.34 -15.37 2.20
N ARG A 27 -6.33 -16.58 2.78
CA ARG A 27 -7.48 -17.14 3.51
C ARG A 27 -7.60 -16.55 4.91
N GLU A 28 -6.50 -16.50 5.65
CA GLU A 28 -6.50 -16.04 7.05
C GLU A 28 -6.52 -14.49 7.18
N LEU A 29 -6.07 -13.76 6.16
CA LEU A 29 -5.98 -12.30 6.15
C LEU A 29 -6.80 -11.69 5.00
N PRO A 30 -8.15 -11.78 5.03
CA PRO A 30 -9.01 -11.31 3.94
C PRO A 30 -8.97 -9.78 3.72
N LYS A 31 -8.43 -9.03 4.69
CA LYS A 31 -8.21 -7.58 4.55
C LYS A 31 -7.12 -7.23 3.55
N PHE A 32 -6.20 -8.16 3.28
CA PHE A 32 -5.10 -7.95 2.35
C PHE A 32 -5.49 -8.42 0.95
N SER A 33 -5.17 -7.62 -0.06
CA SER A 33 -5.22 -8.10 -1.43
C SER A 33 -4.14 -9.17 -1.66
N ARG A 34 -4.40 -10.09 -2.61
CA ARG A 34 -3.42 -11.11 -3.01
C ARG A 34 -2.10 -10.50 -3.49
N SER A 35 -2.17 -9.38 -4.23
CA SER A 35 -0.99 -8.68 -4.74
C SER A 35 -0.16 -8.07 -3.60
N ARG A 36 -0.80 -7.51 -2.57
CA ARG A 36 -0.13 -6.97 -1.39
C ARG A 36 0.59 -8.06 -0.61
N LEU A 37 -0.07 -9.20 -0.33
CA LEU A 37 0.57 -10.34 0.34
C LEU A 37 1.79 -10.84 -0.43
N GLN A 38 1.67 -10.99 -1.74
CA GLN A 38 2.81 -11.41 -2.58
C GLN A 38 3.95 -10.39 -2.56
N GLN A 39 3.66 -9.09 -2.53
CA GLN A 39 4.67 -8.04 -2.40
C GLN A 39 5.37 -8.12 -1.04
N LEU A 40 4.63 -8.28 0.06
CA LEU A 40 5.19 -8.44 1.39
C LEU A 40 6.13 -9.66 1.46
N ILE A 41 5.72 -10.80 0.90
CA ILE A 41 6.55 -12.00 0.85
C ILE A 41 7.82 -11.77 0.01
N ARG A 42 7.70 -11.20 -1.19
CA ARG A 42 8.86 -10.94 -2.07
C ARG A 42 9.86 -9.94 -1.49
N ASN A 43 9.36 -9.00 -0.68
CA ASN A 43 10.18 -7.99 -0.02
C ASN A 43 10.67 -8.46 1.36
N GLU A 44 10.58 -9.76 1.67
CA GLU A 44 11.05 -10.39 2.91
C GLU A 44 10.39 -9.87 4.20
N PHE A 45 9.24 -9.21 4.07
CA PHE A 45 8.40 -8.79 5.20
C PHE A 45 7.58 -9.94 5.79
N VAL A 46 7.71 -11.16 5.25
CA VAL A 46 7.04 -12.35 5.77
C VAL A 46 8.07 -13.43 6.04
N THR A 47 8.10 -13.93 7.27
CA THR A 47 8.93 -15.07 7.66
C THR A 47 8.08 -16.29 7.97
N LEU A 48 8.66 -17.46 7.71
CA LEU A 48 8.13 -18.77 8.09
C LEU A 48 9.16 -19.41 9.02
N ASN A 49 8.80 -19.63 10.28
CA ASN A 49 9.66 -20.15 11.33
C ASN A 49 10.98 -19.35 11.47
N GLY A 50 10.90 -18.02 11.32
CA GLY A 50 12.04 -17.10 11.44
C GLY A 50 12.93 -16.96 10.19
N ALA A 51 12.64 -17.69 9.11
CA ALA A 51 13.35 -17.56 7.83
C ALA A 51 12.50 -16.82 6.78
N ALA A 52 13.13 -16.06 5.89
CA ALA A 52 12.43 -15.40 4.78
C ALA A 52 11.67 -16.43 3.94
N ALA A 53 10.40 -16.15 3.69
CA ALA A 53 9.52 -17.08 3.02
C ALA A 53 9.32 -16.75 1.53
N ARG A 54 8.91 -17.75 0.74
CA ARG A 54 8.52 -17.59 -0.66
C ARG A 54 7.04 -17.87 -0.83
N PRO A 55 6.35 -17.26 -1.81
CA PRO A 55 4.90 -17.43 -1.98
C PRO A 55 4.48 -18.90 -2.16
N ARG A 56 5.37 -19.71 -2.76
CA ARG A 56 5.14 -21.12 -3.08
C ARG A 56 5.45 -22.09 -1.94
N ASP A 57 6.02 -21.62 -0.83
CA ASP A 57 6.39 -22.51 0.28
C ASP A 57 5.14 -23.16 0.87
N LEU A 58 5.24 -24.43 1.26
CA LEU A 58 4.13 -25.17 1.84
C LEU A 58 4.12 -24.97 3.36
N VAL A 59 2.97 -24.56 3.90
CA VAL A 59 2.78 -24.44 5.35
C VAL A 59 2.44 -25.79 5.98
N ARG A 60 2.93 -26.01 7.19
CA ARG A 60 2.69 -27.20 8.01
C ARG A 60 2.01 -26.79 9.31
N THR A 61 1.23 -27.71 9.87
CA THR A 61 0.64 -27.52 11.20
C THR A 61 1.72 -27.12 12.21
N GLY A 62 1.46 -26.04 12.95
CA GLY A 62 2.37 -25.52 13.96
C GLY A 62 3.47 -24.60 13.43
N ASP A 63 3.56 -24.40 12.11
CA ASP A 63 4.44 -23.36 11.58
C ASP A 63 4.01 -21.99 12.10
N ARG A 64 5.01 -21.18 12.45
CA ARG A 64 4.84 -19.79 12.86
C ARG A 64 5.13 -18.89 11.67
N ILE A 65 4.17 -18.06 11.31
CA ILE A 65 4.32 -17.05 10.27
C ILE A 65 4.30 -15.68 10.94
N GLU A 66 5.29 -14.86 10.64
CA GLU A 66 5.34 -13.47 11.12
C GLU A 66 5.35 -12.54 9.91
N ILE A 67 4.45 -11.56 9.94
CA ILE A 67 4.33 -10.53 8.91
C ILE A 67 4.71 -9.22 9.56
N ASN A 68 5.76 -8.60 9.05
CA ASN A 68 6.25 -7.30 9.45
C ASN A 68 5.84 -6.30 8.37
N GLU A 69 4.58 -5.85 8.39
CA GLU A 69 4.10 -4.92 7.37
C GLU A 69 4.66 -3.51 7.63
N PRO A 70 5.42 -2.93 6.69
CA PRO A 70 5.84 -1.55 6.81
C PRO A 70 4.63 -0.62 6.75
N SER A 71 4.62 0.40 7.60
CA SER A 71 3.63 1.47 7.53
C SER A 71 3.55 2.03 6.11
N PRO A 72 2.34 2.28 5.58
CA PRO A 72 2.21 2.87 4.26
C PRO A 72 2.93 4.21 4.23
N ASP A 73 3.74 4.43 3.19
CA ASP A 73 4.37 5.72 2.97
C ASP A 73 3.29 6.80 3.00
N LYS A 74 3.42 7.79 3.90
CA LYS A 74 2.60 8.99 3.80
C LYS A 74 2.88 9.62 2.44
N ILE A 75 1.83 9.86 1.67
CA ILE A 75 1.93 10.71 0.49
C ILE A 75 2.06 12.13 1.04
N ASP A 76 3.30 12.60 1.18
CA ASP A 76 3.64 13.98 1.56
C ASP A 76 3.38 14.89 0.35
N ASN A 77 2.11 15.27 0.15
CA ASN A 77 1.74 16.19 -0.91
C ASN A 77 2.21 17.60 -0.53
N ARG A 78 3.14 18.13 -1.31
CA ARG A 78 3.62 19.49 -1.13
C ARG A 78 2.90 20.46 -2.06
N PRO A 79 2.65 21.70 -1.62
CA PRO A 79 2.18 22.77 -2.49
C PRO A 79 3.18 22.99 -3.63
N GLU A 80 2.67 23.15 -4.86
CA GLU A 80 3.48 23.50 -6.02
C GLU A 80 2.85 24.63 -6.82
N ALA A 81 3.69 25.57 -7.27
CA ALA A 81 3.28 26.70 -8.10
C ALA A 81 3.00 26.30 -9.56
N ILE A 82 1.92 25.54 -9.76
CA ILE A 82 1.42 25.11 -11.07
C ILE A 82 0.22 26.00 -11.43
N PRO A 83 0.26 26.75 -12.55
CA PRO A 83 -0.85 27.59 -12.97
C PRO A 83 -2.13 26.78 -13.23
N LEU A 84 -3.26 27.26 -12.70
CA LEU A 84 -4.58 26.68 -12.90
C LEU A 84 -5.47 27.65 -13.68
N GLU A 85 -6.12 27.14 -14.72
CA GLU A 85 -7.15 27.89 -15.42
C GLU A 85 -8.50 27.66 -14.72
N VAL A 86 -8.89 28.62 -13.88
CA VAL A 86 -10.13 28.58 -13.10
C VAL A 86 -11.27 29.11 -13.94
N LEU A 87 -12.27 28.26 -14.20
CA LEU A 87 -13.50 28.64 -14.92
C LEU A 87 -14.56 29.22 -13.97
N TYR A 88 -14.56 28.78 -12.72
CA TYR A 88 -15.47 29.22 -11.68
C TYR A 88 -14.87 28.89 -10.30
N GLU A 89 -15.07 29.75 -9.31
CA GLU A 89 -14.68 29.52 -7.92
C GLU A 89 -15.60 30.30 -6.98
N ASP A 90 -16.09 29.65 -5.93
CA ASP A 90 -16.79 30.24 -4.80
C ASP A 90 -16.28 29.67 -3.46
N GLU A 91 -16.97 29.98 -2.37
CA GLU A 91 -16.58 29.55 -1.01
C GLU A 91 -16.63 28.03 -0.81
N ASP A 92 -17.40 27.30 -1.64
CA ASP A 92 -17.67 25.87 -1.48
C ASP A 92 -17.05 25.01 -2.59
N LEU A 93 -16.84 25.55 -3.81
CA LEU A 93 -16.37 24.78 -4.95
C LEU A 93 -15.52 25.58 -5.94
N ILE A 94 -14.65 24.86 -6.65
CA ILE A 94 -13.81 25.36 -7.75
C ILE A 94 -13.98 24.47 -8.99
N VAL A 95 -14.07 25.09 -10.16
CA VAL A 95 -14.12 24.44 -11.48
C VAL A 95 -12.89 24.86 -12.27
N ILE A 96 -12.07 23.87 -12.65
CA ILE A 96 -10.79 24.09 -13.33
C ILE A 96 -10.84 23.49 -14.73
N ASN A 97 -10.40 24.25 -15.72
CA ASN A 97 -10.10 23.73 -17.04
C ASN A 97 -8.77 22.98 -16.99
N LYS A 98 -8.80 21.71 -16.59
CA LYS A 98 -7.60 20.91 -16.39
C LYS A 98 -6.91 20.63 -17.73
N PRO A 99 -5.63 21.05 -17.92
CA PRO A 99 -4.93 20.77 -19.16
C PRO A 99 -4.71 19.26 -19.35
N ALA A 100 -4.56 18.85 -20.62
CA ALA A 100 -4.12 17.50 -20.95
C ALA A 100 -2.71 17.25 -20.38
N GLY A 101 -2.43 16.03 -19.93
CA GLY A 101 -1.14 15.66 -19.35
C GLY A 101 -0.97 15.99 -17.86
N LEU A 102 -1.79 16.87 -17.26
CA LEU A 102 -1.77 17.08 -15.81
C LEU A 102 -2.48 15.94 -15.09
N VAL A 103 -1.74 15.22 -14.24
CA VAL A 103 -2.24 14.14 -13.39
C VAL A 103 -3.10 14.73 -12.26
N VAL A 104 -4.23 14.10 -11.95
CA VAL A 104 -5.15 14.64 -10.92
C VAL A 104 -4.64 14.34 -9.51
N HIS A 105 -4.49 13.06 -9.19
CA HIS A 105 -4.06 12.60 -7.87
C HIS A 105 -2.67 11.95 -7.94
N PRO A 106 -1.81 12.21 -6.94
CA PRO A 106 -0.55 11.52 -6.75
C PRO A 106 -0.72 10.00 -6.78
N GLY A 107 0.18 9.32 -7.48
CA GLY A 107 0.12 7.88 -7.66
C GLY A 107 1.46 7.28 -8.08
N ALA A 108 1.44 5.98 -8.36
CA ALA A 108 2.61 5.28 -8.86
C ALA A 108 3.10 5.91 -10.17
N GLY A 109 4.34 6.41 -10.17
CA GLY A 109 4.97 7.09 -11.31
C GLY A 109 4.80 8.61 -11.35
N HIS A 110 3.84 9.19 -10.63
CA HIS A 110 3.60 10.64 -10.57
C HIS A 110 3.23 11.03 -9.14
N ARG A 111 4.24 11.20 -8.28
CA ARG A 111 4.05 11.52 -6.85
C ARG A 111 3.88 13.03 -6.60
N GLU A 112 4.35 13.83 -7.53
CA GLU A 112 4.41 15.30 -7.51
C GLU A 112 3.90 15.81 -8.86
N HIS A 113 3.80 17.13 -9.03
CA HIS A 113 3.33 17.77 -10.26
C HIS A 113 1.89 17.40 -10.65
N THR A 114 1.03 17.23 -9.65
CA THR A 114 -0.39 16.86 -9.85
C THR A 114 -1.33 18.03 -9.54
N LEU A 115 -2.61 17.89 -9.91
CA LEU A 115 -3.64 18.86 -9.58
C LEU A 115 -3.79 19.04 -8.06
N VAL A 116 -3.59 17.98 -7.27
CA VAL A 116 -3.55 18.11 -5.79
C VAL A 116 -2.43 19.06 -5.36
N ASN A 117 -1.23 18.95 -5.94
CA ASN A 117 -0.11 19.82 -5.58
C ASN A 117 -0.40 21.29 -5.93
N ALA A 118 -1.02 21.51 -7.08
CA ALA A 118 -1.44 22.85 -7.53
C ALA A 118 -2.51 23.45 -6.60
N LEU A 119 -3.53 22.67 -6.26
CA LEU A 119 -4.61 23.09 -5.35
C LEU A 119 -4.09 23.39 -3.94
N LEU A 120 -3.14 22.60 -3.44
CA LEU A 120 -2.48 22.86 -2.15
C LEU A 120 -1.64 24.15 -2.13
N HIS A 121 -1.30 24.72 -3.29
CA HIS A 121 -0.64 26.03 -3.37
C HIS A 121 -1.62 27.18 -3.55
N HIS A 122 -2.73 26.93 -4.26
CA HIS A 122 -3.78 27.92 -4.49
C HIS A 122 -4.54 28.29 -3.20
N PHE A 123 -4.63 27.36 -2.24
CA PHE A 123 -5.22 27.54 -0.91
C PHE A 123 -4.16 27.53 0.20
#